data_AF-A0A843IR35-F1
#
_entry.id   AF-A0A843IR35-F1
#
_cell.length_a   1.000
_cell.length_b   1.000
_cell.length_c   1.000
_cell.angle_alpha   90.00
_cell.angle_beta   90.00
_cell.angle_gamma   90.00
#
_symmetry.space_group_name_H-M   'P 1'
#
loop_
_entity.id
_entity.type
_entity.pdbx_description
1 polymer ?
#
loop_
_entity_poly.entity_id
_entity_poly.type
_entity_poly.pdbx_seq_one_letter_code
_entity_poly.pdbx_strand_id
1 'polypeptide(L)'
;MKYGNGVVKKYSREYNRTLKNGEKKKYTTEQIQITVPKNEDIYENKEAVLIIPNSEIEEFKNREEEIDTLRVANYLYVEEVKKLEKQLDEINPSTLEYEKEIEELKAEIALKNEALNKMENKYESLHQDNIDSLKKENETIKDKHSKLIIENENLKTKFVNIKTENENLKTKYSSIKEENKNLKNKCSNLKEEHASIRESFNNVSTKYDHLKQENLNTKTSYAEIYEINEDLEKDYENLRLEYNDLVDKFNDLNEELYNIKSSKSKDEALANKVREFMLNRG
;
A
#
# COMPACT_ATOMS: atom_id res chain seq x y z
N MET A 1 55.51 -46.12 -107.00
CA MET A 1 55.20 -47.17 -108.02
C MET A 1 55.91 -46.81 -109.32
N LYS A 2 56.19 -47.77 -110.21
CA LYS A 2 56.67 -47.45 -111.58
C LYS A 2 55.44 -47.36 -112.49
N TYR A 3 55.40 -46.36 -113.38
CA TYR A 3 54.27 -46.12 -114.29
C TYR A 3 54.81 -46.04 -115.72
N GLY A 4 54.17 -46.73 -116.67
CA GLY A 4 54.49 -46.63 -118.10
C GLY A 4 53.25 -46.19 -118.88
N ASN A 5 53.37 -45.16 -119.72
CA ASN A 5 52.24 -44.60 -120.46
C ASN A 5 52.02 -45.38 -121.75
N GLY A 6 50.78 -45.81 -121.98
CA GLY A 6 50.39 -46.51 -123.20
C GLY A 6 49.09 -45.98 -123.77
N VAL A 7 48.98 -45.99 -125.09
CA VAL A 7 47.71 -45.68 -125.76
C VAL A 7 46.90 -46.96 -125.88
N VAL A 8 45.72 -46.95 -125.26
CA VAL A 8 44.76 -48.06 -125.30
C VAL A 8 43.89 -47.92 -126.54
N LYS A 9 43.90 -48.94 -127.41
CA LYS A 9 42.97 -49.06 -128.53
C LYS A 9 42.07 -50.27 -128.29
N LYS A 10 40.76 -50.04 -128.28
CA LYS A 10 39.76 -51.10 -128.17
C LYS A 10 39.27 -51.45 -129.57
N TYR A 11 39.45 -52.71 -129.94
CA TYR A 11 38.97 -53.26 -131.20
C TYR A 11 37.84 -54.23 -130.89
N SER A 12 36.71 -54.06 -131.57
CA SER A 12 35.63 -55.04 -131.55
C SER A 12 35.46 -55.58 -132.96
N ARG A 13 35.57 -56.90 -133.10
CA ARG A 13 35.34 -57.58 -134.38
C ARG A 13 34.23 -58.58 -134.22
N GLU A 14 33.19 -58.40 -135.02
CA GLU A 14 32.10 -59.34 -135.12
C GLU A 14 32.34 -60.29 -136.29
N TYR A 15 32.22 -61.59 -136.06
CA TYR A 15 32.29 -62.59 -137.11
C TYR A 15 31.25 -63.69 -136.91
N ASN A 16 30.71 -64.16 -138.03
CA ASN A 16 29.76 -65.25 -138.06
C ASN A 16 30.52 -66.55 -138.29
N ARG A 17 30.52 -67.45 -137.31
CA ARG A 17 31.12 -68.78 -137.47
C ARG A 17 30.00 -69.79 -137.71
N THR A 18 30.13 -70.57 -138.77
CA THR A 18 29.21 -71.68 -139.07
C THR A 18 29.64 -72.87 -138.20
N LEU A 19 28.74 -73.31 -137.34
CA LEU A 19 28.95 -74.44 -136.44
C LEU A 19 28.86 -75.76 -137.23
N LYS A 20 29.43 -76.86 -136.69
CA LYS A 20 29.46 -78.17 -137.37
C LYS A 20 28.06 -78.73 -137.68
N ASN A 21 27.00 -78.17 -137.08
CA ASN A 21 25.59 -78.47 -137.32
C ASN A 21 24.94 -77.59 -138.42
N GLY A 22 25.70 -76.73 -139.09
CA GLY A 22 25.23 -75.86 -140.18
C GLY A 22 24.71 -74.47 -139.76
N GLU A 23 24.52 -74.20 -138.47
CA GLU A 23 24.03 -72.91 -137.97
C GLU A 23 25.13 -71.84 -137.92
N LYS A 24 24.84 -70.62 -138.38
CA LYS A 24 25.76 -69.47 -138.24
C LYS A 24 25.50 -68.75 -136.92
N LYS A 25 26.50 -68.70 -136.04
CA LYS A 25 26.44 -67.96 -134.77
C LYS A 25 27.40 -66.76 -134.85
N LYS A 26 26.90 -65.57 -134.48
CA LYS A 26 27.69 -64.34 -134.43
C LYS A 26 28.46 -64.31 -133.13
N TYR A 27 29.77 -64.11 -133.22
CA TYR A 27 30.64 -63.89 -132.09
C TYR A 27 31.21 -62.50 -132.19
N THR A 28 31.24 -61.80 -131.08
CA THR A 28 31.94 -60.52 -130.94
C THR A 28 33.16 -60.79 -130.08
N THR A 29 34.34 -60.58 -130.64
CA THR A 29 35.58 -60.59 -129.87
C THR A 29 36.04 -59.16 -129.70
N GLU A 30 36.18 -58.74 -128.45
CA GLU A 30 36.81 -57.49 -128.10
C GLU A 30 38.27 -57.76 -127.73
N GLN A 31 39.19 -57.05 -128.37
CA GLN A 31 40.59 -57.06 -128.03
C GLN A 31 41.02 -55.65 -127.67
N ILE A 32 41.72 -55.54 -126.54
CA ILE A 32 42.34 -54.30 -126.12
C ILE A 32 43.81 -54.42 -126.46
N GLN A 33 44.26 -53.56 -127.38
CA GLN A 33 45.68 -53.44 -127.70
C GLN A 33 46.22 -52.21 -126.99
N ILE A 34 47.34 -52.39 -126.28
CA ILE A 34 48.04 -51.30 -125.61
C ILE A 34 49.33 -51.09 -126.39
N THR A 35 49.53 -49.86 -126.84
CA THR A 35 50.78 -49.47 -127.49
C THR A 35 51.58 -48.65 -126.50
N VAL A 36 52.68 -49.21 -126.00
CA VAL A 36 53.61 -48.54 -125.08
C VAL A 36 54.86 -48.15 -125.88
N PRO A 37 55.31 -46.88 -125.81
CA PRO A 37 56.58 -46.45 -126.38
C PRO A 37 57.74 -47.27 -125.77
N LYS A 38 58.73 -47.66 -126.58
CA LYS A 38 59.83 -48.56 -126.15
C LYS A 38 60.66 -48.01 -124.97
N ASN A 39 60.71 -46.69 -124.79
CA ASN A 39 61.37 -46.02 -123.67
C ASN A 39 60.58 -46.07 -122.35
N GLU A 40 59.30 -46.43 -122.41
CA GLU A 40 58.40 -46.57 -121.26
C GLU A 40 57.95 -48.03 -121.04
N ASP A 41 58.50 -48.96 -121.83
CA ASP A 41 58.24 -50.39 -121.67
C ASP A 41 58.97 -50.90 -120.43
N ILE A 42 58.22 -50.96 -119.33
CA ILE A 42 58.65 -51.47 -118.03
C ILE A 42 58.05 -52.85 -117.74
N TYR A 43 57.37 -53.47 -118.70
CA TYR A 43 56.56 -54.67 -118.50
C TYR A 43 57.32 -55.94 -118.87
N GLU A 44 57.18 -56.98 -118.06
CA GLU A 44 57.75 -58.30 -118.36
C GLU A 44 56.72 -59.24 -119.01
N ASN A 45 57.21 -60.22 -119.77
CA ASN A 45 56.33 -61.11 -120.53
C ASN A 45 55.45 -61.98 -119.59
N LYS A 46 54.13 -61.95 -119.81
CA LYS A 46 53.07 -62.57 -118.97
C LYS A 46 52.85 -61.95 -117.58
N GLU A 47 53.36 -60.75 -117.33
CA GLU A 47 53.04 -60.00 -116.12
C GLU A 47 51.55 -59.58 -116.11
N ALA A 48 50.87 -59.75 -114.98
CA ALA A 48 49.52 -59.23 -114.78
C ALA A 48 49.60 -57.74 -114.39
N VAL A 49 49.20 -56.86 -115.29
CA VAL A 49 49.32 -55.41 -115.11
C VAL A 49 47.96 -54.78 -114.84
N LEU A 50 47.93 -53.80 -113.93
CA LEU A 50 46.75 -52.95 -113.69
C LEU A 50 46.83 -51.74 -114.61
N ILE A 51 45.79 -51.53 -115.42
CA ILE A 51 45.71 -50.40 -116.33
C ILE A 51 44.73 -49.40 -115.74
N ILE A 52 45.24 -48.23 -115.35
CA ILE A 52 44.43 -47.14 -114.82
C ILE A 52 44.29 -46.08 -115.92
N PRO A 53 43.08 -45.67 -116.31
CA PRO A 53 42.90 -44.55 -117.22
C PRO A 53 43.62 -43.31 -116.68
N ASN A 54 44.40 -42.64 -117.53
CA ASN A 54 45.15 -41.45 -117.10
C ASN A 54 44.22 -40.33 -116.58
N SER A 55 42.94 -40.33 -116.99
CA SER A 55 41.90 -39.43 -116.45
C SER A 55 41.57 -39.66 -114.97
N GLU A 56 41.84 -40.84 -114.44
CA GLU A 56 41.51 -41.22 -113.05
C GLU A 56 42.73 -41.11 -112.12
N ILE A 57 43.94 -40.89 -112.64
CA ILE A 57 45.17 -40.78 -111.84
C ILE A 57 45.12 -39.58 -110.89
N GLU A 58 44.55 -38.45 -111.31
CA GLU A 58 44.40 -37.28 -110.44
C GLU A 58 43.38 -37.53 -109.32
N GLU A 59 42.36 -38.37 -109.53
CA GLU A 59 41.46 -38.80 -108.44
C GLU A 59 42.17 -39.68 -107.42
N PHE A 60 43.08 -40.56 -107.86
CA PHE A 60 43.89 -41.38 -106.95
C PHE A 60 44.87 -40.54 -106.12
N LYS A 61 45.55 -39.56 -106.72
CA LYS A 61 46.42 -38.64 -105.98
C LYS A 61 45.65 -37.79 -104.97
N ASN A 62 44.51 -37.24 -105.38
CA ASN A 62 43.65 -36.46 -104.47
C ASN A 62 43.18 -37.31 -103.27
N ARG A 63 42.84 -38.59 -103.49
CA ARG A 63 42.49 -39.51 -102.40
C ARG A 63 43.68 -39.86 -101.51
N GLU A 64 44.89 -39.95 -102.05
CA GLU A 64 46.11 -40.18 -101.26
C GLU A 64 46.40 -38.96 -100.37
N GLU A 65 46.27 -37.75 -100.89
CA GLU A 65 46.36 -36.50 -100.11
C GLU A 65 45.23 -36.40 -99.07
N GLU A 66 44.00 -36.81 -99.40
CA GLU A 66 42.88 -36.87 -98.47
C GLU A 66 43.14 -37.86 -97.33
N ILE A 67 43.72 -39.03 -97.63
CA ILE A 67 44.09 -40.03 -96.61
C ILE A 67 45.18 -39.50 -95.69
N ASP A 68 46.21 -38.85 -96.23
CA ASP A 68 47.30 -38.29 -95.43
C ASP A 68 46.82 -37.12 -94.56
N THR A 69 45.97 -36.24 -95.08
CA THR A 69 45.35 -35.15 -94.30
C THR A 69 44.43 -35.70 -93.20
N LEU A 70 43.62 -36.72 -93.48
CA LEU A 70 42.81 -37.42 -92.48
C LEU A 70 43.67 -38.12 -91.42
N ARG A 71 44.81 -38.70 -91.79
CA ARG A 71 45.74 -39.32 -90.83
C ARG A 71 46.32 -38.29 -89.87
N VAL A 72 46.72 -37.13 -90.38
CA VAL A 72 47.19 -36.01 -89.55
C VAL A 72 46.07 -35.49 -88.65
N ALA A 73 44.86 -35.31 -89.17
CA ALA A 73 43.71 -34.87 -88.38
C ALA A 73 43.37 -35.85 -87.25
N ASN A 74 43.34 -37.17 -87.53
CA ASN A 74 43.11 -38.19 -86.51
C ASN A 74 44.19 -38.19 -85.43
N TYR A 75 45.46 -38.00 -85.80
CA TYR A 75 46.53 -37.89 -84.82
C TYR A 75 46.33 -36.67 -83.91
N LEU A 76 45.96 -35.51 -84.48
CA LEU A 76 45.66 -34.30 -83.71
C LEU A 76 44.47 -34.51 -82.76
N TYR A 77 43.39 -35.14 -83.24
CA TYR A 77 42.24 -35.46 -82.38
C TYR A 77 42.58 -36.42 -81.25
N VAL A 78 43.40 -37.45 -81.50
CA VAL A 78 43.82 -38.39 -80.46
C VAL A 78 44.67 -37.69 -79.38
N GLU A 79 45.57 -36.79 -79.79
CA GLU A 79 46.35 -35.99 -78.82
C GLU A 79 45.47 -35.00 -78.04
N GLU A 80 44.46 -34.41 -78.68
CA GLU A 80 43.48 -33.56 -78.00
C GLU A 80 42.65 -34.36 -76.97
N VAL A 81 42.18 -35.56 -77.33
CA VAL A 81 41.46 -36.46 -76.41
C VAL A 81 42.33 -36.82 -75.21
N LYS A 82 43.58 -37.24 -75.42
CA LYS A 82 44.51 -37.53 -74.31
C LYS A 82 44.74 -36.33 -73.40
N LYS A 83 44.85 -35.13 -73.97
CA LYS A 83 45.01 -33.90 -73.19
C LYS A 83 43.78 -33.62 -72.34
N LEU A 84 42.58 -33.81 -72.90
CA LEU A 84 41.31 -33.66 -72.18
C LEU A 84 41.14 -34.72 -71.09
N GLU A 85 41.48 -35.98 -71.35
CA GLU A 85 41.46 -37.06 -70.36
C GLU A 85 42.37 -36.73 -69.16
N LYS A 86 43.59 -36.26 -69.44
CA LYS A 86 44.51 -35.84 -68.37
C LYS A 86 43.96 -34.66 -67.55
N GLN A 87 43.33 -33.69 -68.20
CA GLN A 87 42.66 -32.58 -67.50
C GLN A 87 41.50 -33.08 -66.63
N LEU A 88 40.73 -34.05 -67.12
CA LEU A 88 39.63 -34.65 -66.37
C LEU A 88 40.13 -35.42 -65.14
N ASP A 89 41.23 -36.18 -65.28
CA ASP A 89 41.87 -36.90 -64.19
C ASP A 89 42.45 -35.95 -63.11
N GLU A 90 42.90 -34.75 -63.49
CA GLU A 90 43.36 -33.73 -62.55
C GLU A 90 42.20 -32.99 -61.86
N ILE A 91 41.07 -32.81 -62.54
CA ILE A 91 39.88 -32.13 -62.01
C ILE A 91 39.11 -33.00 -61.01
N ASN A 92 38.93 -34.30 -61.30
CA ASN A 92 38.11 -35.20 -60.49
C ASN A 92 38.49 -35.27 -58.99
N PRO A 93 39.78 -35.39 -58.61
CA PRO A 93 40.19 -35.39 -57.20
C PRO A 93 39.89 -34.06 -56.51
N SER A 94 40.10 -32.94 -57.23
CA SER A 94 39.82 -31.59 -56.72
C SER A 94 38.32 -31.39 -56.46
N THR A 95 37.47 -31.87 -57.37
CA THR A 95 36.00 -31.81 -57.20
C THR A 95 35.55 -32.63 -55.99
N LEU A 96 36.11 -33.83 -55.79
CA LEU A 96 35.78 -34.67 -54.63
C LEU A 96 36.22 -34.03 -53.29
N GLU A 97 37.36 -33.33 -53.29
CA GLU A 97 37.84 -32.60 -52.12
C GLU A 97 36.92 -31.42 -51.77
N TYR A 98 36.49 -30.63 -52.77
CA TYR A 98 35.52 -29.56 -52.55
C TYR A 98 34.15 -30.08 -52.10
N GLU A 99 33.67 -31.21 -52.64
CA GLU A 99 32.42 -31.84 -52.19
C GLU A 99 32.50 -32.24 -50.71
N LYS A 100 33.63 -32.80 -50.29
CA LYS A 100 33.86 -33.16 -48.88
C LYS A 100 33.89 -31.92 -47.98
N GLU A 101 34.59 -30.86 -48.37
CA GLU A 101 34.62 -29.59 -47.63
C GLU A 101 33.23 -28.96 -47.52
N ILE A 102 32.43 -28.99 -48.59
CA ILE A 102 31.05 -28.50 -48.59
C ILE A 102 30.19 -29.29 -47.58
N GLU A 103 30.31 -30.62 -47.53
CA GLU A 103 29.55 -31.44 -46.58
C GLU A 103 29.99 -31.19 -45.13
N GLU A 104 31.29 -31.02 -44.88
CA GLU A 104 31.80 -30.65 -43.55
C GLU A 104 31.28 -29.27 -43.11
N LEU A 105 31.30 -28.27 -44.00
CA LEU A 105 30.76 -26.94 -43.72
C LEU A 105 29.25 -26.95 -43.47
N LYS A 106 28.48 -27.75 -44.23
CA LYS A 106 27.04 -27.92 -43.99
C LYS A 106 26.77 -28.51 -42.61
N ALA A 107 27.54 -29.52 -42.21
CA ALA A 107 27.41 -30.13 -40.89
C ALA A 107 27.76 -29.12 -39.78
N GLU A 108 28.81 -28.31 -39.96
CA GLU A 108 29.17 -27.26 -39.00
C GLU A 108 28.08 -26.18 -38.89
N ILE A 109 27.50 -25.75 -40.02
CA ILE A 109 26.38 -24.79 -40.05
C ILE A 109 25.17 -25.37 -39.31
N ALA A 110 24.84 -26.64 -39.53
CA ALA A 110 23.72 -27.30 -38.85
C ALA A 110 23.91 -27.30 -37.32
N LEU A 111 25.12 -27.65 -36.85
CA LEU A 111 25.45 -27.63 -35.42
C LEU A 111 25.40 -26.21 -34.83
N LYS A 112 25.92 -25.21 -35.54
CA LYS A 112 25.86 -23.80 -35.10
C LYS A 112 24.42 -23.30 -35.02
N ASN A 113 23.56 -23.67 -35.98
CA ASN A 113 22.15 -23.30 -35.97
C ASN A 113 21.40 -23.94 -34.79
N GLU A 114 21.67 -25.22 -34.48
CA GLU A 114 21.10 -25.84 -33.28
C GLU A 114 21.54 -25.14 -31.99
N ALA A 115 22.82 -24.78 -31.89
CA ALA A 115 23.36 -24.07 -30.73
C ALA A 115 22.73 -22.67 -30.58
N LEU A 116 22.57 -21.95 -31.69
CA LEU A 116 21.92 -20.64 -31.73
C LEU A 116 20.47 -20.74 -31.25
N ASN A 117 19.68 -21.67 -31.80
CA ASN A 117 18.29 -21.88 -31.39
C ASN A 117 18.16 -22.22 -29.90
N LYS A 118 19.08 -23.04 -29.35
CA LYS A 118 19.11 -23.33 -27.90
C LYS A 118 19.39 -22.08 -27.07
N MET A 119 20.30 -21.22 -27.53
CA MET A 119 20.65 -19.98 -26.85
C MET A 119 19.50 -18.97 -26.89
N GLU A 120 18.84 -18.82 -28.04
CA GLU A 120 17.66 -17.95 -28.21
C GLU A 120 16.51 -18.39 -27.30
N ASN A 121 16.16 -19.68 -27.29
CA ASN A 121 15.12 -20.20 -26.40
C ASN A 121 15.44 -19.96 -24.91
N LYS A 122 16.71 -20.14 -24.52
CA LYS A 122 17.15 -19.88 -23.14
C LYS A 122 17.09 -18.39 -22.80
N TYR A 123 17.47 -17.53 -23.74
CA TYR A 123 17.38 -16.08 -23.57
C TYR A 123 15.93 -15.64 -23.44
N GLU A 124 15.03 -16.09 -24.32
CA GLU A 124 13.61 -15.75 -24.27
C GLU A 124 12.94 -16.21 -22.98
N SER A 125 13.14 -17.46 -22.56
CA SER A 125 12.60 -17.95 -21.29
C SER A 125 13.14 -17.17 -20.10
N LEU A 126 14.45 -16.96 -20.01
CA LEU A 126 15.05 -16.23 -18.90
C LEU A 126 14.62 -14.75 -18.89
N HIS A 127 14.52 -14.13 -20.06
CA HIS A 127 14.13 -12.72 -20.21
C HIS A 127 12.66 -12.54 -19.83
N GLN A 128 11.77 -13.37 -20.35
CA GLN A 128 10.34 -13.27 -20.11
C GLN A 128 9.99 -13.57 -18.64
N ASP A 129 10.46 -14.70 -18.11
CA ASP A 129 10.11 -15.13 -16.76
C ASP A 129 10.67 -14.19 -15.68
N ASN A 130 11.93 -13.76 -15.83
CA ASN A 130 12.53 -12.86 -14.84
C ASN A 130 11.93 -11.46 -14.93
N ILE A 131 11.69 -10.92 -16.13
CA ILE A 131 11.15 -9.56 -16.25
C ILE A 131 9.72 -9.50 -15.73
N ASP A 132 8.88 -10.48 -16.06
CA ASP A 132 7.50 -10.48 -15.59
C ASP A 132 7.42 -10.72 -14.08
N SER A 133 8.28 -11.60 -13.55
CA SER A 133 8.40 -11.82 -12.10
C SER A 133 8.85 -10.56 -11.36
N LEU A 134 9.91 -9.91 -11.83
CA LEU A 134 10.44 -8.68 -11.24
C LEU A 134 9.45 -7.52 -11.36
N LYS A 135 8.70 -7.41 -12.46
CA LYS A 135 7.63 -6.41 -12.61
C LYS A 135 6.54 -6.60 -11.56
N LYS A 136 6.05 -7.84 -11.38
CA LYS A 136 5.03 -8.17 -10.37
C LYS A 136 5.53 -7.91 -8.95
N GLU A 137 6.78 -8.26 -8.66
CA GLU A 137 7.39 -7.98 -7.35
C GLU A 137 7.48 -6.47 -7.11
N ASN A 138 7.91 -5.70 -8.10
CA ASN A 138 8.03 -4.24 -8.01
C ASN A 138 6.65 -3.57 -7.82
N GLU A 139 5.62 -4.01 -8.53
CA GLU A 139 4.23 -3.57 -8.29
C GLU A 139 3.77 -3.88 -6.86
N THR A 140 4.02 -5.10 -6.39
CA THR A 140 3.68 -5.51 -5.02
C THR A 140 4.41 -4.66 -3.97
N ILE A 141 5.68 -4.33 -4.21
CA ILE A 141 6.47 -3.46 -3.32
C ILE A 141 5.91 -2.04 -3.33
N LYS A 142 5.57 -1.48 -4.51
CA LYS A 142 4.95 -0.15 -4.62
C LYS A 142 3.62 -0.07 -3.87
N ASP A 143 2.78 -1.11 -3.97
CA ASP A 143 1.52 -1.17 -3.24
C ASP A 143 1.73 -1.23 -1.72
N LYS A 144 2.66 -2.06 -1.26
CA LYS A 144 3.01 -2.14 0.17
C LYS A 144 3.57 -0.82 0.67
N HIS A 145 4.44 -0.17 -0.09
CA HIS A 145 5.01 1.12 0.26
C HIS A 145 3.93 2.20 0.37
N SER A 146 2.99 2.24 -0.56
CA SER A 146 1.88 3.20 -0.55
C SER A 146 0.96 2.99 0.67
N LYS A 147 0.66 1.73 1.02
CA LYS A 147 -0.09 1.41 2.24
C LYS A 147 0.64 1.85 3.51
N LEU A 148 1.95 1.63 3.58
CA LEU A 148 2.77 2.07 4.73
C LEU A 148 2.81 3.59 4.87
N ILE A 149 2.84 4.35 3.77
CA ILE A 149 2.75 5.82 3.81
C ILE A 149 1.43 6.24 4.46
N ILE A 150 0.30 5.69 4.00
CA ILE A 150 -1.03 6.01 4.53
C ILE A 150 -1.13 5.64 6.02
N GLU A 151 -0.63 4.48 6.41
CA GLU A 151 -0.61 4.04 7.80
C GLU A 151 0.22 4.99 8.68
N ASN A 152 1.38 5.43 8.20
CA ASN A 152 2.25 6.37 8.92
C ASN A 152 1.59 7.75 9.10
N GLU A 153 0.91 8.27 8.07
CA GLU A 153 0.14 9.51 8.18
C GLU A 153 -1.02 9.40 9.18
N ASN A 154 -1.73 8.27 9.18
CA ASN A 154 -2.78 7.98 10.15
C ASN A 154 -2.22 7.90 11.59
N LEU A 155 -1.06 7.27 11.78
CA LEU A 155 -0.39 7.19 13.09
C LEU A 155 0.07 8.57 13.57
N LYS A 156 0.64 9.41 12.70
CA LYS A 156 0.99 10.79 13.02
C LYS A 156 -0.23 11.60 13.48
N THR A 157 -1.35 11.45 12.77
CA THR A 157 -2.61 12.13 13.12
C THR A 157 -3.12 11.68 14.49
N LYS A 158 -3.14 10.36 14.75
CA LYS A 158 -3.52 9.81 16.06
C LYS A 158 -2.60 10.32 17.18
N PHE A 159 -1.29 10.39 16.93
CA PHE A 159 -0.33 10.90 17.90
C PHE A 159 -0.60 12.37 18.27
N VAL A 160 -0.86 13.23 17.29
CA VAL A 160 -1.21 14.64 17.53
C VAL A 160 -2.50 14.77 18.34
N ASN A 161 -3.52 13.96 18.02
CA ASN A 161 -4.78 13.96 18.77
C ASN A 161 -4.57 13.54 20.22
N ILE A 162 -3.84 12.45 20.48
CA ILE A 162 -3.54 11.97 21.83
C ILE A 162 -2.75 13.05 22.62
N LYS A 163 -1.77 13.68 21.99
CA LYS A 163 -1.01 14.77 22.62
C LYS A 163 -1.92 15.92 23.04
N THR A 164 -2.86 16.31 22.18
CA THR A 164 -3.82 17.39 22.44
C THR A 164 -4.79 17.01 23.56
N GLU A 165 -5.31 15.79 23.56
CA GLU A 165 -6.18 15.28 24.62
C GLU A 165 -5.47 15.23 25.98
N ASN A 166 -4.20 14.83 26.00
CA ASN A 166 -3.40 14.80 27.22
C ASN A 166 -3.18 16.20 27.83
N GLU A 167 -2.89 17.21 27.01
CA GLU A 167 -2.78 18.60 27.50
C GLU A 167 -4.12 19.14 28.03
N ASN A 168 -5.23 18.80 27.36
CA ASN A 168 -6.58 19.13 27.84
C ASN A 168 -6.89 18.47 29.19
N LEU A 169 -6.55 17.19 29.36
CA LEU A 169 -6.70 16.47 30.62
C LEU A 169 -5.86 17.09 31.73
N LYS A 170 -4.61 17.47 31.44
CA LYS A 170 -3.72 18.13 32.39
C LYS A 170 -4.26 19.48 32.85
N THR A 171 -4.87 20.24 31.95
CA THR A 171 -5.54 21.51 32.26
C THR A 171 -6.76 21.29 33.15
N LYS A 172 -7.63 20.33 32.80
CA LYS A 172 -8.80 19.96 33.62
C LYS A 172 -8.39 19.50 35.01
N TYR A 173 -7.36 18.66 35.12
CA TYR A 173 -6.85 18.20 36.40
C TYR A 173 -6.36 19.35 37.28
N SER A 174 -5.65 20.31 36.70
CA SER A 174 -5.17 21.49 37.42
C SER A 174 -6.32 22.35 37.94
N SER A 175 -7.36 22.56 37.13
CA SER A 175 -8.58 23.27 37.53
C SER A 175 -9.30 22.58 38.69
N ILE A 176 -9.53 21.26 38.59
CA ILE A 176 -10.16 20.47 39.67
C ILE A 176 -9.34 20.54 40.96
N LYS A 177 -8.01 20.51 40.86
CA LYS A 177 -7.12 20.61 42.01
C LYS A 177 -7.27 21.95 42.73
N GLU A 178 -7.40 23.05 41.98
CA GLU A 178 -7.62 24.39 42.52
C GLU A 178 -9.02 24.52 43.15
N GLU A 179 -10.06 24.02 42.47
CA GLU A 179 -11.42 24.00 42.99
C GLU A 179 -11.51 23.23 44.33
N ASN A 180 -10.85 22.06 44.42
CA ASN A 180 -10.79 21.28 45.65
C ASN A 180 -10.07 22.03 46.78
N LYS A 181 -8.99 22.78 46.49
CA LYS A 181 -8.33 23.65 47.47
C LYS A 181 -9.29 24.74 47.97
N ASN A 182 -10.04 25.37 47.07
CA ASN A 182 -11.01 26.40 47.41
C ASN A 182 -12.17 25.83 48.26
N LEU A 183 -12.67 24.64 47.92
CA LEU A 183 -13.70 23.95 48.70
C LEU A 183 -13.22 23.59 50.11
N LYS A 184 -11.97 23.11 50.25
CA LYS A 184 -11.38 22.85 51.58
C LYS A 184 -11.32 24.11 52.43
N ASN A 185 -10.90 25.23 51.85
CA ASN A 185 -10.88 26.52 52.57
C ASN A 185 -12.29 26.96 52.99
N LYS A 186 -13.28 26.88 52.09
CA LYS A 186 -14.67 27.19 52.42
C LYS A 186 -15.22 26.29 53.55
N CYS A 187 -14.88 25.01 53.53
CA CYS A 187 -15.30 24.07 54.58
C CYS A 187 -14.67 24.42 55.94
N SER A 188 -13.38 24.78 55.97
CA SER A 188 -12.73 25.26 57.19
C SER A 188 -13.40 26.53 57.74
N ASN A 189 -13.66 27.52 56.89
CA ASN A 189 -14.33 28.76 57.30
C ASN A 189 -15.73 28.49 57.87
N LEU A 190 -16.53 27.65 57.20
CA LEU A 190 -17.86 27.27 57.71
C LEU A 190 -17.78 26.56 59.06
N LYS A 191 -16.74 25.77 59.31
CA LYS A 191 -16.53 25.10 60.60
C LYS A 191 -16.24 26.11 61.71
N GLU A 192 -15.45 27.14 61.42
CA GLU A 192 -15.16 28.24 62.35
C GLU A 192 -16.40 29.10 62.61
N GLU A 193 -17.15 29.47 61.57
CA GLU A 193 -18.42 30.19 61.71
C GLU A 193 -19.43 29.42 62.56
N HIS A 194 -19.58 28.10 62.31
CA HIS A 194 -20.46 27.25 63.11
C HIS A 194 -20.03 27.18 64.57
N ALA A 195 -18.72 27.12 64.86
CA ALA A 195 -18.22 27.15 66.22
C ALA A 195 -18.55 28.48 66.93
N SER A 196 -18.35 29.60 66.24
CA SER A 196 -18.69 30.94 66.74
C SER A 196 -20.19 31.11 67.02
N ILE A 197 -21.05 30.67 66.08
CA ILE A 197 -22.50 30.67 66.27
C ILE A 197 -22.90 29.83 67.49
N ARG A 198 -22.30 28.65 67.65
CA ARG A 198 -22.57 27.76 68.79
C ARG A 198 -22.20 28.41 70.13
N GLU A 199 -21.06 29.10 70.18
CA GLU A 199 -20.63 29.84 71.36
C GLU A 199 -21.60 31.00 71.67
N SER A 200 -21.97 31.78 70.66
CA SER A 200 -22.97 32.85 70.78
C SER A 200 -24.31 32.32 71.29
N PHE A 201 -24.79 31.20 70.75
CA PHE A 201 -26.02 30.53 71.20
C PHE A 201 -25.93 30.14 72.69
N ASN A 202 -24.82 29.52 73.11
CA ASN A 202 -24.62 29.15 74.51
C ASN A 202 -24.66 30.38 75.42
N ASN A 203 -24.02 31.49 75.01
CA ASN A 203 -24.02 32.74 75.76
C ASN A 203 -25.42 33.38 75.87
N VAL A 204 -26.24 33.28 74.81
CA VAL A 204 -27.63 33.73 74.84
C VAL A 204 -28.46 32.83 75.76
N SER A 205 -28.27 31.52 75.70
CA SER A 205 -28.97 30.56 76.56
C SER A 205 -28.68 30.81 78.04
N THR A 206 -27.43 31.04 78.42
CA THR A 206 -27.06 31.32 79.82
C THR A 206 -27.64 32.64 80.31
N LYS A 207 -27.63 33.70 79.47
CA LYS A 207 -28.29 34.97 79.79
C LYS A 207 -29.80 34.79 79.97
N TYR A 208 -30.43 33.99 79.12
CA TYR A 208 -31.86 33.68 79.23
C TYR A 208 -32.19 32.97 80.55
N ASP A 209 -31.39 31.96 80.94
CA ASP A 209 -31.58 31.25 82.21
C ASP A 209 -31.40 32.18 83.41
N HIS A 210 -30.43 33.11 83.36
CA HIS A 210 -30.23 34.12 84.40
C HIS A 210 -31.44 35.07 84.52
N LEU A 211 -31.91 35.64 83.40
CA LEU A 211 -33.11 36.48 83.35
C LEU A 211 -34.35 35.74 83.86
N LYS A 212 -34.47 34.45 83.56
CA LYS A 212 -35.57 33.61 84.04
C LYS A 212 -35.54 33.46 85.57
N GLN A 213 -34.35 33.29 86.16
CA GLN A 213 -34.17 33.25 87.61
C GLN A 213 -34.46 34.62 88.26
N GLU A 214 -33.94 35.71 87.70
CA GLU A 214 -34.23 37.07 88.21
C GLU A 214 -35.73 37.38 88.20
N ASN A 215 -36.43 37.00 87.14
CA ASN A 215 -37.88 37.17 87.06
C ASN A 215 -38.60 36.35 88.14
N LEU A 216 -38.16 35.12 88.40
CA LEU A 216 -38.73 34.31 89.49
C LEU A 216 -38.51 34.96 90.86
N ASN A 217 -37.29 35.41 91.14
CA ASN A 217 -36.95 36.11 92.39
C ASN A 217 -37.77 37.40 92.55
N THR A 218 -37.94 38.16 91.46
CA THR A 218 -38.76 39.37 91.46
C THR A 218 -40.23 39.06 91.78
N LYS A 219 -40.78 37.99 91.20
CA LYS A 219 -42.14 37.54 91.51
C LYS A 219 -42.30 37.12 92.97
N THR A 220 -41.32 36.41 93.52
CA THR A 220 -41.31 36.04 94.94
C THR A 220 -41.28 37.26 95.83
N SER A 221 -40.35 38.20 95.59
CA SER A 221 -40.26 39.45 96.36
C SER A 221 -41.55 40.29 96.25
N TYR A 222 -42.19 40.32 95.08
CA TYR A 222 -43.48 40.99 94.92
C TYR A 222 -44.59 40.35 95.78
N ALA A 223 -44.63 39.01 95.85
CA ALA A 223 -45.60 38.31 96.70
C ALA A 223 -45.36 38.59 98.19
N GLU A 224 -44.09 38.58 98.63
CA GLU A 224 -43.72 38.92 100.02
C GLU A 224 -44.13 40.35 100.38
N ILE A 225 -43.89 41.33 99.49
CA ILE A 225 -44.32 42.73 99.71
C ILE A 225 -45.86 42.81 99.78
N TYR A 226 -46.57 42.02 98.98
CA TYR A 226 -48.02 41.99 98.99
C TYR A 226 -48.56 41.48 100.33
N GLU A 227 -48.00 40.39 100.86
CA GLU A 227 -48.34 39.84 102.19
C GLU A 227 -48.05 40.86 103.31
N ILE A 228 -46.87 41.49 103.28
CA ILE A 228 -46.50 42.53 104.24
C ILE A 228 -47.49 43.70 104.21
N ASN A 229 -47.91 44.15 103.02
CA ASN A 229 -48.90 45.22 102.90
C ASN A 229 -50.27 44.81 103.46
N GLU A 230 -50.71 43.57 103.26
CA GLU A 230 -51.97 43.07 103.82
C GLU A 230 -51.93 43.04 105.36
N ASP A 231 -50.80 42.65 105.94
CA ASP A 231 -50.60 42.68 107.39
C ASP A 231 -50.55 44.11 107.94
N LEU A 232 -49.87 45.03 107.24
CA LEU A 232 -49.86 46.46 107.57
C LEU A 232 -51.26 47.09 107.52
N GLU A 233 -52.09 46.71 106.56
CA GLU A 233 -53.49 47.16 106.48
C GLU A 233 -54.31 46.68 107.68
N LYS A 234 -54.12 45.42 108.11
CA LYS A 234 -54.76 44.88 109.33
C LYS A 234 -54.30 45.61 110.58
N ASP A 235 -53.00 45.82 110.73
CA ASP A 235 -52.42 46.57 111.86
C ASP A 235 -52.95 48.01 111.91
N TYR A 236 -53.07 48.66 110.74
CA TYR A 236 -53.64 50.00 110.64
C TYR A 236 -55.10 50.05 111.09
N GLU A 237 -55.94 49.10 110.65
CA GLU A 237 -57.34 49.04 111.10
C GLU A 237 -57.46 48.72 112.59
N ASN A 238 -56.60 47.85 113.13
CA ASN A 238 -56.54 47.59 114.57
C ASN A 238 -56.19 48.85 115.36
N LEU A 239 -55.15 49.58 114.96
CA LEU A 239 -54.75 50.84 115.61
C LEU A 239 -55.87 51.88 115.52
N ARG A 240 -56.59 51.94 114.41
CA ARG A 240 -57.74 52.82 114.22
C ARG A 240 -58.90 52.47 115.16
N LEU A 241 -59.17 51.18 115.40
CA LEU A 241 -60.16 50.73 116.38
C LEU A 241 -59.75 51.09 117.81
N GLU A 242 -58.48 50.86 118.19
CA GLU A 242 -57.94 51.25 119.49
C GLU A 242 -58.03 52.77 119.71
N TYR A 243 -57.72 53.56 118.68
CA TYR A 243 -57.87 55.01 118.72
C TYR A 243 -59.33 55.43 118.99
N ASN A 244 -60.30 54.82 118.30
CA ASN A 244 -61.72 55.12 118.51
C ASN A 244 -62.17 54.74 119.93
N ASP A 245 -61.76 53.58 120.45
CA ASP A 245 -62.06 53.16 121.83
C ASP A 245 -61.47 54.14 122.87
N LEU A 246 -60.26 54.66 122.62
CA LEU A 246 -59.66 55.68 123.48
C LEU A 246 -60.42 57.01 123.42
N VAL A 247 -60.91 57.40 122.24
CA VAL A 247 -61.75 58.59 122.06
C VAL A 247 -63.06 58.44 122.83
N ASP A 248 -63.71 57.28 122.76
CA ASP A 248 -64.95 57.01 123.50
C ASP A 248 -64.72 57.08 125.01
N LYS A 249 -63.68 56.41 125.53
CA LYS A 249 -63.28 56.50 126.94
C LYS A 249 -62.97 57.94 127.39
N PHE A 250 -62.34 58.73 126.52
CA PHE A 250 -62.07 60.14 126.80
C PHE A 250 -63.36 60.96 126.89
N ASN A 251 -64.34 60.69 126.03
CA ASN A 251 -65.65 61.35 126.07
C ASN A 251 -66.42 60.97 127.34
N ASP A 252 -66.44 59.68 127.70
CA ASP A 252 -67.08 59.19 128.94
C ASP A 252 -66.46 59.86 130.18
N LEU A 253 -65.12 59.91 130.25
CA LEU A 253 -64.42 60.56 131.37
C LEU A 253 -64.70 62.06 131.43
N ASN A 254 -64.83 62.73 130.29
CA ASN A 254 -65.23 64.15 130.24
C ASN A 254 -66.65 64.35 130.74
N GLU A 255 -67.58 63.44 130.43
CA GLU A 255 -68.96 63.48 130.93
C GLU A 255 -69.01 63.23 132.44
N GLU A 256 -68.27 62.24 132.95
CA GLU A 256 -68.10 62.02 134.40
C GLU A 256 -67.52 63.26 135.10
N LEU A 257 -66.49 63.87 134.52
CA LEU A 257 -65.88 65.09 135.04
C LEU A 257 -66.89 66.25 135.08
N TYR A 258 -67.72 66.39 134.05
CA TYR A 258 -68.79 67.39 134.01
C TYR A 258 -69.83 67.13 135.11
N ASN A 259 -70.26 65.88 135.29
CA ASN A 259 -71.20 65.47 136.32
C ASN A 259 -70.67 65.73 137.74
N ILE A 260 -69.39 65.42 138.01
CA ILE A 260 -68.72 65.71 139.29
C ILE A 260 -68.61 67.21 139.53
N LYS A 261 -68.26 68.01 138.52
CA LYS A 261 -68.24 69.48 138.65
C LYS A 261 -69.64 70.01 138.99
N SER A 262 -70.68 69.48 138.37
CA SER A 262 -72.07 69.84 138.66
C SER A 262 -72.49 69.46 140.08
N SER A 263 -72.19 68.23 140.54
CA SER A 263 -72.51 67.78 141.89
C SER A 263 -71.75 68.59 142.94
N LYS A 264 -70.44 68.83 142.74
CA LYS A 264 -69.64 69.69 143.61
C LYS A 264 -70.25 71.09 143.73
N SER A 265 -70.69 71.68 142.62
CA SER A 265 -71.37 72.98 142.64
C SER A 265 -72.68 72.94 143.44
N LYS A 266 -73.47 71.86 143.32
CA LYS A 266 -74.69 71.65 144.12
C LYS A 266 -74.38 71.47 145.61
N ASP A 267 -73.37 70.69 145.96
CA ASP A 267 -72.92 70.47 147.34
C ASP A 267 -72.38 71.76 147.97
N GLU A 268 -71.63 72.56 147.20
CA GLU A 268 -71.15 73.87 147.61
C GLU A 268 -72.30 74.85 147.83
N ALA A 269 -73.31 74.85 146.94
CA ALA A 269 -74.54 75.61 147.13
C ALA A 269 -75.33 75.16 148.38
N LEU A 270 -75.41 73.85 148.64
CA LEU A 270 -76.04 73.29 149.85
C LEU A 270 -75.27 73.66 151.11
N ALA A 271 -73.95 73.53 151.10
CA ALA A 271 -73.07 73.91 152.22
C ALA A 271 -73.19 75.40 152.55
N ASN A 272 -73.30 76.26 151.53
CA ASN A 272 -73.56 77.69 151.71
C ASN A 272 -74.93 77.95 152.33
N LYS A 273 -76.00 77.26 151.90
CA LYS A 273 -77.32 77.33 152.56
C LYS A 273 -77.29 76.84 154.01
N VAL A 274 -76.55 75.77 154.32
CA VAL A 274 -76.38 75.28 155.71
C VAL A 274 -75.60 76.30 156.54
N ARG A 275 -74.55 76.93 155.98
CA ARG A 275 -73.84 78.04 156.63
C ARG A 275 -74.77 79.20 156.93
N GLU A 276 -75.58 79.64 155.97
CA GLU A 276 -76.58 80.70 156.17
C GLU A 276 -77.59 80.30 157.26
N PHE A 277 -78.04 79.06 157.28
CA PHE A 277 -78.95 78.55 158.31
C PHE A 277 -78.31 78.54 159.71
N MET A 278 -77.03 78.16 159.81
CA MET A 278 -76.27 78.16 161.06
C MET A 278 -75.97 79.59 161.55
N LEU A 279 -75.65 80.51 160.64
CA LEU A 279 -75.33 81.91 160.94
C LEU A 279 -76.57 82.75 161.32
N ASN A 280 -77.76 82.41 160.81
CA ASN A 280 -79.02 83.09 161.13
C ASN A 280 -79.71 82.58 162.42
N ARG A 281 -79.05 81.72 163.21
CA ARG A 281 -79.58 81.15 164.47
C ARG A 281 -78.80 81.56 165.73
N GLY A 282 -77.96 82.58 165.64
CA GLY A 282 -77.33 83.25 166.79
C GLY A 282 -77.99 84.60 167.07
#